data_AF-A0A838Q448-F1
#
_entry.id   AF-A0A838Q448-F1
#
_cell.length_a   1.000
_cell.length_b   1.000
_cell.length_c   1.000
_cell.angle_alpha   90.00
_cell.angle_beta   90.00
_cell.angle_gamma   90.00
#
_symmetry.space_group_name_H-M   'P 1'
#
loop_
_entity.id
_entity.type
_entity.pdbx_description
1 polymer ?
#
loop_
_entity_poly.entity_id
_entity_poly.type
_entity_poly.pdbx_seq_one_letter_code
_entity_poly.pdbx_strand_id
1 'polypeptide(L)'
;GERGHYELAAGRDPLPFIEALERFSNAGGMLPEQVWFRDDLPERGYKRGAPTGSAMPLCWAHAEYLALVRSRADGVPFDRVAPAYQRYVVECRRESDFEIWTCAHRPDRIPRGKTLRIICEAPAEVQWFADGAPRSDVPAAATAFDLWFADLPTAELPAGTRIEVRVRFANGGPDVSDYVKIDS
;
A
#
# COMPACT_ATOMS: atom_id res chain seq x y z
N GLY A 1 -8.22 20.20 -7.65
CA GLY A 1 -7.18 19.63 -6.76
C GLY A 1 -6.43 18.54 -7.48
N GLU A 2 -7.04 17.35 -7.59
CA GLU A 2 -6.42 16.12 -8.10
C GLU A 2 -5.62 16.27 -9.41
N ARG A 3 -6.14 16.99 -10.40
CA ARG A 3 -5.39 17.19 -11.66
C ARG A 3 -4.07 17.92 -11.43
N GLY A 4 -4.02 18.91 -10.55
CA GLY A 4 -2.77 19.59 -10.22
C GLY A 4 -1.74 18.65 -9.59
N HIS A 5 -2.19 17.80 -8.65
CA HIS A 5 -1.31 16.78 -8.03
C HIS A 5 -0.77 15.80 -9.06
N TYR A 6 -1.61 15.34 -9.99
CA TYR A 6 -1.18 14.48 -11.09
C TYR A 6 -0.11 15.13 -11.97
N GLU A 7 -0.29 16.40 -12.33
CA GLU A 7 0.65 17.13 -13.19
C GLU A 7 2.01 17.26 -12.53
N LEU A 8 2.04 17.58 -11.23
CA LEU A 8 3.25 17.57 -10.43
C LEU A 8 3.91 16.19 -10.40
N ALA A 9 3.15 15.14 -10.09
CA ALA A 9 3.66 13.77 -10.04
C ALA A 9 4.22 13.30 -11.39
N ALA A 10 3.68 13.83 -12.50
CA ALA A 10 4.16 13.59 -13.85
C ALA A 10 5.29 14.55 -14.29
N GLY A 11 5.87 15.32 -13.37
CA GLY A 11 7.02 16.20 -13.61
C GLY A 11 6.69 17.52 -14.31
N ARG A 12 5.42 17.96 -14.29
CA ARG A 12 4.95 19.21 -14.90
C ARG A 12 4.59 20.24 -13.83
N ASP A 13 4.59 21.53 -14.18
CA ASP A 13 4.26 22.60 -13.22
C ASP A 13 2.76 22.62 -12.92
N PRO A 14 2.34 22.41 -11.65
CA PRO A 14 0.93 22.47 -11.27
C PRO A 14 0.39 23.90 -11.11
N LEU A 15 1.22 24.95 -11.28
CA LEU A 15 0.81 26.35 -11.11
C LEU A 15 -0.52 26.72 -11.79
N PRO A 16 -0.79 26.34 -13.05
CA PRO A 16 -2.06 26.69 -13.70
C PRO A 16 -3.30 26.17 -12.94
N PHE A 17 -3.17 25.06 -12.22
CA PHE A 17 -4.25 24.46 -11.44
C PHE A 17 -4.42 25.14 -10.07
N ILE A 18 -3.33 25.60 -9.48
CA ILE A 18 -3.36 26.43 -8.26
C ILE A 18 -4.08 27.75 -8.57
N GLU A 19 -3.66 28.45 -9.62
CA GLU A 19 -4.29 29.72 -10.03
C GLU A 19 -5.77 29.53 -10.39
N ALA A 20 -6.13 28.40 -11.01
CA ALA A 20 -7.52 28.09 -11.31
C ALA A 20 -8.36 27.92 -10.02
N LEU A 21 -7.84 27.21 -9.02
CA LEU A 21 -8.52 27.07 -7.72
C LEU A 21 -8.68 28.42 -7.02
N GLU A 22 -7.63 29.24 -6.99
CA GLU A 22 -7.67 30.59 -6.42
C GLU A 22 -8.74 31.46 -7.12
N ARG A 23 -8.86 31.36 -8.45
CA ARG A 23 -9.89 32.09 -9.22
C ARG A 23 -11.32 31.60 -8.98
N PHE A 24 -11.50 30.38 -8.49
CA PHE A 24 -12.80 29.84 -8.09
C PHE A 24 -13.17 30.14 -6.63
N SER A 25 -12.25 30.75 -5.86
CA SER A 25 -12.57 31.19 -4.51
C SER A 25 -13.50 32.40 -4.51
N ASN A 26 -14.28 32.56 -3.44
CA ASN A 26 -15.08 33.77 -3.24
C ASN A 26 -14.21 34.94 -2.73
N ALA A 27 -14.82 36.11 -2.49
CA ALA A 27 -14.11 37.29 -1.98
C ALA A 27 -13.41 37.06 -0.61
N GLY A 28 -13.85 36.06 0.16
CA GLY A 28 -13.23 35.64 1.41
C GLY A 28 -12.18 34.52 1.27
N GLY A 29 -11.84 34.11 0.04
CA GLY A 29 -10.88 33.04 -0.23
C GLY A 29 -11.44 31.63 -0.03
N MET A 30 -12.75 31.47 0.13
CA MET A 30 -13.36 30.17 0.40
C MET A 30 -13.54 29.38 -0.88
N LEU A 31 -13.02 28.15 -0.90
CA LEU A 31 -13.22 27.20 -1.97
C LEU A 31 -14.55 26.44 -1.80
N PRO A 32 -15.38 26.37 -2.86
CA PRO A 32 -16.58 25.54 -2.86
C PRO A 32 -16.22 24.07 -3.09
N GLU A 33 -17.13 23.16 -2.71
CA GLU A 33 -17.03 21.75 -3.11
C GLU A 33 -17.09 21.57 -4.63
N GLN A 34 -17.98 22.30 -5.30
CA GLN A 34 -18.22 22.19 -6.74
C GLN A 34 -18.38 23.56 -7.38
N VAL A 35 -17.88 23.67 -8.62
CA VAL A 35 -18.08 24.81 -9.51
C VAL A 35 -18.93 24.39 -10.71
N TRP A 36 -19.80 25.28 -11.18
CA TRP A 36 -20.61 25.05 -12.36
C TRP A 36 -19.74 25.09 -13.61
N PHE A 37 -19.59 23.97 -14.31
CA PHE A 37 -18.68 23.87 -15.46
C PHE A 37 -19.34 24.17 -16.81
N ARG A 38 -20.67 24.12 -16.88
CA ARG A 38 -21.46 24.33 -18.10
C ARG A 38 -21.67 25.82 -18.37
N ASP A 39 -22.27 26.12 -19.51
CA ASP A 39 -22.74 27.47 -19.82
C ASP A 39 -23.70 27.98 -18.73
N ASP A 40 -23.78 29.31 -18.61
CA ASP A 40 -24.64 29.97 -17.64
C ASP A 40 -26.08 29.46 -17.77
N LEU A 41 -26.70 29.16 -16.63
CA LEU A 41 -28.10 28.74 -16.53
C LEU A 41 -28.84 29.70 -15.58
N PRO A 42 -29.24 30.89 -16.08
CA PRO A 42 -29.83 31.94 -15.25
C PRO A 42 -31.11 31.50 -14.53
N GLU A 43 -31.93 30.67 -15.18
CA GLU A 43 -33.19 30.13 -14.63
C GLU A 43 -32.99 29.36 -13.32
N ARG A 44 -31.79 28.81 -13.10
CA ARG A 44 -31.42 28.08 -11.88
C ARG A 44 -30.37 28.80 -11.04
N GLY A 45 -30.03 30.04 -11.40
CA GLY A 45 -29.01 30.83 -10.70
C GLY A 45 -27.58 30.31 -10.86
N TYR A 46 -27.30 29.44 -11.84
CA TYR A 46 -25.95 28.94 -12.06
C TYR A 46 -25.19 29.79 -13.07
N LYS A 47 -23.95 30.12 -12.71
CA LYS A 47 -23.00 30.84 -13.56
C LYS A 47 -21.73 30.01 -13.71
N ARG A 48 -21.19 29.91 -14.92
CA ARG A 48 -19.97 29.15 -15.19
C ARG A 48 -18.83 29.64 -14.30
N GLY A 49 -18.15 28.69 -13.64
CA GLY A 49 -17.08 28.94 -12.68
C GLY A 49 -17.55 29.38 -11.29
N ALA A 50 -18.85 29.60 -11.07
CA ALA A 50 -19.39 29.93 -9.76
C ALA A 50 -19.77 28.65 -8.97
N PRO A 51 -19.89 28.74 -7.63
CA PRO A 51 -20.36 27.62 -6.81
C PRO A 51 -21.74 27.11 -7.23
N THR A 52 -21.98 25.80 -7.10
CA THR A 52 -23.26 25.15 -7.45
C THR A 52 -24.31 25.19 -6.32
N GLY A 53 -24.05 25.93 -5.24
CA GLY A 53 -24.89 25.93 -4.03
C GLY A 53 -24.60 24.77 -3.06
N SER A 54 -23.58 23.95 -3.35
CA SER A 54 -23.05 22.97 -2.38
C SER A 54 -22.22 23.66 -1.28
N ALA A 55 -21.66 22.87 -0.36
CA ALA A 55 -20.88 23.37 0.76
C ALA A 55 -19.78 24.37 0.34
N MET A 56 -19.78 25.54 0.99
CA MET A 56 -18.72 26.54 0.89
C MET A 56 -18.61 27.25 2.26
N PRO A 57 -17.53 27.03 3.02
CA PRO A 57 -16.33 26.29 2.64
C PRO A 57 -16.52 24.77 2.71
N LEU A 58 -15.82 24.02 1.86
CA LEU A 58 -15.54 22.62 2.13
C LEU A 58 -14.12 22.47 2.65
N CYS A 59 -13.94 21.98 3.88
CA CYS A 59 -12.60 21.81 4.47
C CYS A 59 -11.68 20.93 3.60
N TRP A 60 -12.22 19.91 2.95
CA TRP A 60 -11.46 19.07 2.04
C TRP A 60 -10.93 19.84 0.83
N ALA A 61 -11.74 20.70 0.20
CA ALA A 61 -11.26 21.52 -0.93
C ALA A 61 -10.06 22.41 -0.53
N HIS A 62 -10.07 22.92 0.70
CA HIS A 62 -8.95 23.70 1.25
C HIS A 62 -7.73 22.84 1.57
N ALA A 63 -7.92 21.65 2.14
CA ALA A 63 -6.85 20.70 2.39
C ALA A 63 -6.14 20.29 1.08
N GLU A 64 -6.90 20.00 0.03
CA GLU A 64 -6.36 19.70 -1.31
C GLU A 64 -5.55 20.86 -1.89
N TYR A 65 -6.05 22.09 -1.76
CA TYR A 65 -5.34 23.29 -2.19
C TYR A 65 -4.02 23.47 -1.44
N LEU A 66 -4.03 23.38 -0.11
CA LEU A 66 -2.83 23.50 0.72
C LEU A 66 -1.81 22.40 0.39
N ALA A 67 -2.27 21.16 0.24
CA ALA A 67 -1.43 20.04 -0.16
C ALA A 67 -0.77 20.32 -1.52
N LEU A 68 -1.51 20.84 -2.50
CA LEU A 68 -0.97 21.12 -3.83
C LEU A 68 0.05 22.26 -3.83
N VAL A 69 -0.22 23.37 -3.12
CA VAL A 69 0.71 24.49 -2.97
C VAL A 69 2.00 24.03 -2.29
N ARG A 70 1.88 23.25 -1.21
CA ARG A 70 3.01 22.66 -0.51
C ARG A 70 3.81 21.73 -1.42
N SER A 71 3.12 20.85 -2.15
CA SER A 71 3.76 19.89 -3.06
C SER A 71 4.51 20.59 -4.18
N ARG A 72 3.96 21.69 -4.73
CA ARG A 72 4.66 22.53 -5.70
C ARG A 72 5.93 23.15 -5.12
N ALA A 73 5.86 23.66 -3.89
CA ALA A 73 7.03 24.24 -3.21
C ALA A 73 8.13 23.21 -2.96
N ASP A 74 7.76 22.00 -2.57
CA ASP A 74 8.69 20.88 -2.32
C ASP A 74 9.16 20.20 -3.62
N GLY A 75 8.50 20.47 -4.76
CA GLY A 75 8.75 19.84 -6.06
C GLY A 75 8.31 18.38 -6.14
N VAL A 76 7.63 17.86 -5.12
CA VAL A 76 7.19 16.46 -5.00
C VAL A 76 5.85 16.41 -4.26
N PRO A 77 5.00 15.38 -4.51
CA PRO A 77 3.75 15.24 -3.76
C PRO A 77 4.02 15.20 -2.26
N PHE A 78 3.33 16.06 -1.49
CA PHE A 78 3.49 16.22 -0.05
C PHE A 78 3.21 14.92 0.72
N ASP A 79 2.24 14.15 0.25
CA ASP A 79 1.81 12.86 0.80
C ASP A 79 2.66 11.67 0.30
N ARG A 80 3.74 11.93 -0.45
CA ARG A 80 4.63 10.87 -0.94
C ARG A 80 5.35 10.19 0.21
N VAL A 81 5.02 8.92 0.43
CA VAL A 81 5.73 8.05 1.38
C VAL A 81 7.12 7.71 0.84
N ALA A 82 8.15 8.39 1.37
CA ALA A 82 9.53 8.28 0.86
C ALA A 82 10.06 6.83 0.82
N PRO A 83 9.88 5.98 1.86
CA PRO A 83 10.30 4.57 1.79
C PRO A 83 9.61 3.79 0.67
N ALA A 84 8.33 4.05 0.40
CA ALA A 84 7.60 3.39 -0.67
C ALA A 84 8.09 3.85 -2.05
N TYR A 85 8.32 5.16 -2.23
CA TYR A 85 8.88 5.69 -3.47
C TYR A 85 10.28 5.13 -3.75
N GLN A 86 11.13 5.09 -2.73
CA GLN A 86 12.47 4.52 -2.82
C GLN A 86 12.42 3.05 -3.28
N ARG A 87 11.60 2.23 -2.63
CA ARG A 87 11.47 0.81 -2.97
C ARG A 87 10.92 0.58 -4.38
N TYR A 88 9.81 1.23 -4.73
CA TYR A 88 9.05 0.87 -5.93
C TYR A 88 9.42 1.65 -7.18
N VAL A 89 9.93 2.88 -7.04
CA VAL A 89 10.28 3.76 -8.17
C VAL A 89 11.78 3.87 -8.36
N VAL A 90 12.56 4.08 -7.29
CA VAL A 90 14.03 4.25 -7.39
C VAL A 90 14.73 2.91 -7.56
N GLU A 91 14.48 1.97 -6.65
CA GLU A 91 15.07 0.63 -6.69
C GLU A 91 14.36 -0.30 -7.68
N CYS A 92 13.18 0.09 -8.17
CA CYS A 92 12.31 -0.73 -9.01
C CYS A 92 12.06 -2.13 -8.41
N ARG A 93 12.12 -2.27 -7.09
CA ARG A 93 11.95 -3.54 -6.39
C ARG A 93 10.46 -3.84 -6.22
N ARG A 94 9.89 -4.37 -7.30
CA ARG A 94 8.46 -4.72 -7.39
C ARG A 94 8.12 -6.00 -6.64
N GLU A 95 9.09 -6.90 -6.51
CA GLU A 95 8.86 -8.21 -5.91
C GLU A 95 9.41 -8.32 -4.49
N SER A 96 8.67 -9.06 -3.66
CA SER A 96 9.14 -9.55 -2.37
C SER A 96 10.11 -10.72 -2.56
N ASP A 97 11.09 -10.87 -1.68
CA ASP A 97 11.92 -12.10 -1.63
C ASP A 97 11.21 -13.20 -0.84
N PHE A 98 10.11 -12.84 -0.15
CA PHE A 98 9.33 -13.73 0.70
C PHE A 98 7.99 -14.04 0.06
N GLU A 99 7.59 -15.31 0.17
CA GLU A 99 6.20 -15.73 0.08
C GLU A 99 5.66 -15.90 1.50
N ILE A 100 4.47 -15.36 1.77
CA ILE A 100 3.94 -15.31 3.13
C ILE A 100 2.94 -16.44 3.34
N TRP A 101 3.14 -17.21 4.40
CA TRP A 101 2.18 -18.18 4.91
C TRP A 101 1.71 -17.75 6.29
N THR A 102 0.40 -17.83 6.54
CA THR A 102 -0.21 -17.59 7.85
C THR A 102 -1.26 -18.66 8.12
N CYS A 103 -1.73 -18.77 9.36
CA CYS A 103 -2.83 -19.68 9.67
C CYS A 103 -4.10 -19.41 8.86
N ALA A 104 -4.32 -18.15 8.45
CA ALA A 104 -5.44 -17.69 7.63
C ALA A 104 -5.15 -17.69 6.12
N HIS A 105 -3.87 -17.68 5.71
CA HIS A 105 -3.45 -17.68 4.32
C HIS A 105 -2.43 -18.80 4.07
N ARG A 106 -2.91 -19.88 3.47
CA ARG A 106 -2.17 -21.12 3.25
C ARG A 106 -2.01 -21.36 1.76
N PRO A 107 -1.01 -20.74 1.10
CA PRO A 107 -0.79 -20.97 -0.33
C PRO A 107 -0.37 -22.42 -0.56
N ASP A 108 -1.04 -23.12 -1.48
CA ASP A 108 -0.64 -24.47 -1.88
C ASP A 108 0.66 -24.48 -2.70
N ARG A 109 1.06 -23.32 -3.24
CA ARG A 109 2.20 -23.14 -4.14
C ARG A 109 2.95 -21.84 -3.85
N ILE A 110 4.28 -21.86 -3.96
CA ILE A 110 5.14 -20.67 -3.89
C ILE A 110 5.99 -20.49 -5.15
N PRO A 111 6.27 -19.25 -5.59
CA PRO A 111 7.20 -19.01 -6.68
C PRO A 111 8.62 -19.51 -6.35
N ARG A 112 9.33 -20.02 -7.34
CA ARG A 112 10.74 -20.41 -7.21
C ARG A 112 11.61 -19.20 -6.83
N GLY A 113 12.61 -19.42 -5.97
CA GLY A 113 13.54 -18.38 -5.55
C GLY A 113 13.04 -17.49 -4.41
N LYS A 114 11.89 -17.81 -3.81
CA LYS A 114 11.35 -17.10 -2.64
C LYS A 114 11.61 -17.89 -1.35
N THR A 115 11.86 -17.16 -0.27
CA THR A 115 11.88 -17.68 1.10
C THR A 115 10.45 -17.77 1.62
N LEU A 116 10.04 -18.92 2.11
CA LEU A 116 8.72 -19.11 2.72
C LEU A 116 8.77 -18.58 4.16
N ARG A 117 8.07 -17.47 4.42
CA ARG A 117 7.95 -16.87 5.75
C ARG A 117 6.63 -17.29 6.39
N ILE A 118 6.74 -18.02 7.50
CA ILE A 118 5.62 -18.39 8.34
C ILE A 118 5.36 -17.25 9.33
N ILE A 119 4.14 -16.70 9.38
CA ILE A 119 3.74 -15.70 10.37
C ILE A 119 2.67 -16.29 11.30
N CYS A 120 2.88 -16.10 12.60
CA CYS A 120 2.10 -16.65 13.69
C CYS A 120 1.65 -15.55 14.66
N GLU A 121 0.47 -15.73 15.26
CA GLU A 121 -0.11 -14.83 16.26
C GLU A 121 0.33 -15.14 17.69
N ALA A 122 1.21 -16.14 17.87
CA ALA A 122 1.77 -16.54 19.15
C ALA A 122 3.20 -17.11 18.96
N PRO A 123 4.03 -17.16 20.01
CA PRO A 123 5.33 -17.82 19.94
C PRO A 123 5.17 -19.27 19.47
N ALA A 124 5.98 -19.68 18.49
CA ALA A 124 5.86 -20.99 17.87
C ALA A 124 7.22 -21.57 17.48
N GLU A 125 7.28 -22.88 17.38
CA GLU A 125 8.38 -23.63 16.78
C GLU A 125 7.92 -24.22 15.45
N VAL A 126 8.68 -23.97 14.39
CA VAL A 126 8.35 -24.43 13.04
C VAL A 126 9.26 -25.58 12.67
N GLN A 127 8.69 -26.78 12.57
CA GLN A 127 9.36 -27.95 12.00
C GLN A 127 8.98 -28.02 10.52
N TRP A 128 9.92 -28.32 9.64
CA TRP A 128 9.63 -28.38 8.21
C TRP A 128 10.46 -29.45 7.49
N PHE A 129 9.93 -29.89 6.36
CA PHE A 129 10.49 -30.97 5.56
C PHE A 129 10.53 -30.55 4.10
N ALA A 130 11.54 -31.01 3.37
CA ALA A 130 11.63 -30.85 1.92
C ALA A 130 11.68 -32.22 1.27
N ASP A 131 10.70 -32.54 0.43
CA ASP A 131 10.52 -33.86 -0.20
C ASP A 131 10.54 -35.01 0.82
N GLY A 132 9.97 -34.76 2.01
CA GLY A 132 9.88 -35.71 3.12
C GLY A 132 11.14 -35.80 4.00
N ALA A 133 12.26 -35.17 3.61
CA ALA A 133 13.45 -35.12 4.44
C ALA A 133 13.34 -33.99 5.49
N PRO A 134 13.56 -34.27 6.79
CA PRO A 134 13.51 -33.25 7.83
C PRO A 134 14.60 -32.20 7.63
N ARG A 135 14.25 -30.96 7.94
CA ARG A 135 15.18 -29.82 7.99
C ARG A 135 15.33 -29.35 9.43
N SER A 136 16.16 -28.33 9.65
CA SER A 136 16.35 -27.73 10.96
C SER A 136 15.07 -27.02 11.41
N ASP A 137 14.65 -27.31 12.65
CA ASP A 137 13.56 -26.60 13.30
C ASP A 137 13.92 -25.12 13.45
N VAL A 138 12.96 -24.25 13.18
CA VAL A 138 13.14 -22.79 13.19
C VAL A 138 12.24 -22.20 14.27
N PRO A 139 12.80 -21.69 15.39
CA PRO A 139 12.01 -20.97 16.38
C PRO A 139 11.53 -19.64 15.79
N ALA A 140 10.24 -19.33 15.98
CA ALA A 140 9.68 -18.09 15.46
C ALA A 140 10.17 -16.88 16.29
N ALA A 141 10.76 -15.91 15.60
CA ALA A 141 11.26 -14.67 16.21
C ALA A 141 10.11 -13.69 16.43
N ALA A 142 10.10 -13.04 17.61
CA ALA A 142 9.13 -12.00 17.93
C ALA A 142 9.38 -10.71 17.12
N THR A 143 8.30 -10.02 16.78
CA THR A 143 8.32 -8.67 16.19
C THR A 143 7.81 -7.65 17.21
N ALA A 144 7.88 -6.35 16.87
CA ALA A 144 7.36 -5.27 17.70
C ALA A 144 5.81 -5.18 17.71
N PHE A 145 5.10 -6.06 16.98
CA PHE A 145 3.66 -5.98 16.77
C PHE A 145 2.90 -7.18 17.35
N ASP A 146 3.46 -7.86 18.36
CA ASP A 146 2.92 -9.11 18.91
C ASP A 146 2.61 -10.15 17.81
N LEU A 147 3.51 -10.22 16.82
CA LEU A 147 3.54 -11.24 15.78
C LEU A 147 4.88 -11.96 15.84
N TRP A 148 4.88 -13.23 15.46
CA TRP A 148 6.08 -14.07 15.39
C TRP A 148 6.27 -14.56 13.97
N PHE A 149 7.52 -14.70 13.52
CA PHE A 149 7.80 -15.22 12.19
C PHE A 149 8.98 -16.20 12.16
N ALA A 150 8.93 -17.15 11.24
CA ALA A 150 10.02 -18.07 10.93
C ALA A 150 10.28 -18.08 9.42
N ASP A 151 11.55 -17.94 9.04
CA ASP A 151 11.97 -17.94 7.64
C ASP A 151 12.53 -19.31 7.26
N LEU A 152 11.85 -19.97 6.32
CA LEU A 152 12.30 -21.24 5.75
C LEU A 152 13.10 -20.95 4.47
N PRO A 153 14.37 -21.37 4.37
CA PRO A 153 15.25 -21.06 3.23
C PRO A 153 14.89 -21.85 1.96
N THR A 154 13.66 -21.68 1.48
CA THR A 154 13.12 -22.38 0.30
C THR A 154 13.61 -21.80 -1.02
N ALA A 155 14.23 -20.61 -1.00
CA ALA A 155 14.71 -19.93 -2.19
C ALA A 155 15.77 -20.74 -2.98
N GLU A 156 16.57 -21.54 -2.26
CA GLU A 156 17.64 -22.35 -2.83
C GLU A 156 17.17 -23.73 -3.29
N LEU A 157 15.90 -24.09 -3.04
CA LEU A 157 15.38 -25.42 -3.34
C LEU A 157 14.96 -25.54 -4.82
N PRO A 158 15.06 -26.76 -5.40
CA PRO A 158 14.62 -27.01 -6.75
C PRO A 158 13.12 -26.73 -6.98
N ALA A 159 12.80 -26.39 -8.23
CA ALA A 159 11.43 -26.33 -8.71
C ALA A 159 10.72 -27.68 -8.49
N GLY A 160 9.46 -27.65 -8.08
CA GLY A 160 8.65 -28.84 -7.84
C GLY A 160 8.83 -29.50 -6.47
N THR A 161 9.81 -29.07 -5.66
CA THR A 161 10.00 -29.58 -4.30
C THR A 161 8.74 -29.35 -3.45
N ARG A 162 8.36 -30.39 -2.71
CA ARG A 162 7.23 -30.34 -1.77
C ARG A 162 7.75 -30.00 -0.38
N ILE A 163 7.25 -28.89 0.16
CA ILE A 163 7.50 -28.44 1.52
C ILE A 163 6.35 -28.91 2.41
N GLU A 164 6.68 -29.55 3.52
CA GLU A 164 5.74 -29.79 4.61
C GLU A 164 6.12 -28.87 5.76
N VAL A 165 5.15 -28.16 6.33
CA VAL A 165 5.34 -27.26 7.46
C VAL A 165 4.49 -27.76 8.62
N ARG A 166 5.07 -27.79 9.81
CA ARG A 166 4.38 -28.09 11.07
C ARG A 166 4.69 -26.99 12.07
N VAL A 167 3.67 -26.29 12.51
CA VAL A 167 3.75 -25.17 13.46
C VAL A 167 3.23 -25.66 14.81
N ARG A 168 4.09 -25.62 15.82
CA ARG A 168 3.74 -25.92 17.22
C ARG A 168 3.72 -24.64 18.03
N PHE A 169 2.58 -24.30 18.61
CA PHE A 169 2.45 -23.08 19.40
C PHE A 169 2.86 -23.30 20.87
N ALA A 170 3.68 -22.39 21.40
CA ALA A 170 4.15 -22.47 22.79
C ALA A 170 3.03 -22.23 23.82
N ASN A 171 1.93 -21.61 23.41
CA ASN A 171 0.77 -21.36 24.27
C ASN A 171 -0.17 -22.58 24.40
N GLY A 172 0.17 -23.73 23.78
CA GLY A 172 -0.67 -24.93 23.79
C GLY A 172 -1.90 -24.86 22.86
N GLY A 173 -1.93 -23.90 21.93
CA GLY A 173 -2.89 -23.88 20.83
C GLY A 173 -2.75 -25.10 19.90
N PRO A 174 -3.73 -25.34 19.02
CA PRO A 174 -3.70 -26.50 18.13
C PRO A 174 -2.52 -26.40 17.15
N ASP A 175 -1.71 -27.45 17.09
CA ASP A 175 -0.66 -27.59 16.09
C ASP A 175 -1.26 -27.54 14.68
N VAL A 176 -0.56 -26.86 13.77
CA VAL A 176 -0.98 -26.73 12.38
C VAL A 176 0.02 -27.47 11.50
N SER A 177 -0.47 -28.26 10.55
CA SER A 177 0.35 -28.87 9.51
C SER A 177 -0.19 -28.51 8.13
N ASP A 178 0.72 -28.30 7.19
CA ASP A 178 0.36 -27.91 5.83
C ASP A 178 1.42 -28.32 4.80
N TYR A 179 1.03 -28.31 3.52
CA TYR A 179 1.94 -28.60 2.41
C TYR A 179 1.94 -27.48 1.38
N VAL A 180 3.14 -27.13 0.94
CA VAL A 180 3.34 -26.09 -0.08
C VAL A 180 4.30 -26.61 -1.15
N LYS A 181 4.00 -26.38 -2.43
CA LYS A 181 4.86 -26.81 -3.53
C LYS A 181 5.60 -25.64 -4.16
N ILE A 182 6.89 -25.79 -4.45
CA ILE A 182 7.63 -24.79 -5.22
C ILE A 182 7.24 -24.90 -6.69
N ASP A 183 6.91 -23.78 -7.31
CA ASP A 183 6.58 -23.72 -8.73
C ASP A 183 7.74 -24.18 -9.61
N SER A 184 7.36 -24.78 -10.75
CA SER A 184 8.27 -25.27 -11.78
C SER A 184 8.93 -24.14 -12.56
#